data_AF-J5VX29-F1
#
_entry.id   AF-J5VX29-F1
#
_cell.length_a   1.000
_cell.length_b   1.000
_cell.length_c   1.000
_cell.angle_alpha   90.00
_cell.angle_beta   90.00
_cell.angle_gamma   90.00
#
_symmetry.space_group_name_H-M   'P 1'
#
loop_
_entity.id
_entity.type
_entity.pdbx_description
1 polymer ?
#
loop_
_entity_poly.entity_id
_entity_poly.type
_entity_poly.pdbx_seq_one_letter_code
_entity_poly.pdbx_strand_id
1 'polypeptide(L)'
;MKNYLFPFLFLFSIVICGQNAANKVEKYRIDPELAYPFKKPLLGKVKTMHTAHYFIEYNKYDTIKKELFDNNYTYGFDKEGKEILFIKYDMHGNINSKYERRYNEKDSLIYLREFIWGENFGTYIEENSYFYNPLGLLQELKGYSLKESDPLFIYRELYKYNDKQQLLESHYYSNDTLTETTIYSYNNKGKLIKKLDYLKGKLDSEYKLEYDERGNLIKKDYYFTQFSISQKSITKYQYDDQNRLILATENIDGDENILIKNIYKDNLPIESYEKKRNGDEIHIFYHYKDNQLIEEEKFTKFFNGNYYSTTKEKIQYDEKCRIKRFYDYEEEKIVRTYTHYYDDKDRIIKTELLYDNNKKEYCTNSYDMADNLTKTIYKNNKEANKDIYRYDKNNNLLSKIIYKGNKTIRKILYTYDSYQNLIKIEKYNNGKNYIYERTFTYYE
;
A
#
# COMPACT_ATOMS: atom_id res chain seq x y z
N MET A 1 22.72 13.73 10.95
CA MET A 1 21.63 12.90 11.50
C MET A 1 20.39 13.76 11.63
N LYS A 2 19.46 13.66 10.66
CA LYS A 2 18.17 14.34 10.70
C LYS A 2 17.19 13.39 11.37
N ASN A 3 16.69 13.76 12.54
CA ASN A 3 15.57 13.06 13.19
C ASN A 3 14.32 13.31 12.34
N TYR A 4 14.01 12.35 11.46
CA TYR A 4 12.66 12.21 10.93
C TYR A 4 11.81 11.58 12.04
N LEU A 5 11.32 12.43 12.94
CA LEU A 5 10.14 12.11 13.72
C LEU A 5 9.00 11.98 12.71
N PHE A 6 8.66 10.73 12.36
CA PHE A 6 7.39 10.38 11.76
C PHE A 6 6.29 10.85 12.72
N PRO A 7 5.46 11.85 12.38
CA PRO A 7 4.18 11.96 13.05
C PRO A 7 3.32 10.85 12.45
N PHE A 8 2.87 9.92 13.29
CA PHE A 8 1.76 9.04 13.00
C PHE A 8 0.61 9.87 12.41
N LEU A 9 0.46 9.80 11.10
CA LEU A 9 -0.74 10.23 10.40
C LEU A 9 -1.77 9.13 10.64
N PHE A 10 -2.49 9.22 11.76
CA PHE A 10 -3.77 8.55 11.87
C PHE A 10 -4.66 9.09 10.74
N LEU A 11 -4.81 8.28 9.70
CA LEU A 11 -5.90 8.36 8.75
C LEU A 11 -7.19 8.18 9.54
N PHE A 12 -7.79 9.27 10.00
CA PHE A 12 -9.22 9.26 10.22
C PHE A 12 -9.85 9.08 8.83
N SER A 13 -10.31 7.87 8.57
CA SER A 13 -11.45 7.61 7.71
C SER A 13 -12.59 8.46 8.24
N ILE A 14 -12.74 9.66 7.67
CA ILE A 14 -13.99 10.40 7.75
C ILE A 14 -15.01 9.48 7.10
N VAL A 15 -15.87 8.90 7.93
CA VAL A 15 -17.15 8.35 7.53
C VAL A 15 -17.92 9.52 6.92
N ILE A 16 -17.84 9.67 5.59
CA ILE A 16 -18.73 10.53 4.84
C ILE A 16 -20.06 9.76 4.79
N CYS A 17 -20.89 9.97 5.81
CA CYS A 17 -22.29 9.55 5.77
C CYS A 17 -22.98 10.40 4.68
N GLY A 18 -23.63 9.71 3.74
CA GLY A 18 -23.90 10.24 2.41
C GLY A 18 -25.06 11.23 2.31
N GLN A 19 -25.06 11.97 1.20
CA GLN A 19 -26.21 12.15 0.31
C GLN A 19 -25.76 12.86 -0.97
N ASN A 20 -25.68 12.09 -2.05
CA ASN A 20 -26.14 12.43 -3.40
C ASN A 20 -26.00 11.16 -4.26
N ALA A 21 -27.04 10.33 -4.18
CA ALA A 21 -27.24 9.20 -5.06
C ALA A 21 -27.60 9.72 -6.46
N ALA A 22 -26.58 9.94 -7.32
CA ALA A 22 -26.76 10.09 -8.77
C ALA A 22 -25.48 9.95 -9.62
N ASN A 23 -24.28 9.77 -9.04
CA ASN A 23 -23.08 9.42 -9.79
C ASN A 23 -22.61 8.04 -9.33
N LYS A 24 -22.95 7.00 -10.10
CA LYS A 24 -22.36 5.65 -9.93
C LYS A 24 -20.84 5.83 -9.85
N VAL A 25 -20.23 5.28 -8.80
CA VAL A 25 -18.78 5.19 -8.67
C VAL A 25 -18.27 4.38 -9.86
N GLU A 26 -17.71 5.07 -10.86
CA GLU A 26 -17.09 4.45 -12.02
C GLU A 26 -15.78 3.79 -11.59
N LYS A 27 -15.51 2.62 -12.17
CA LYS A 27 -14.55 1.60 -11.70
C LYS A 27 -13.11 1.97 -12.10
N TYR A 28 -12.69 3.21 -11.89
CA TYR A 28 -11.33 3.66 -12.18
C TYR A 28 -10.35 2.99 -11.23
N ARG A 29 -9.49 2.13 -11.76
CA ARG A 29 -8.35 1.58 -11.03
C ARG A 29 -7.13 2.44 -11.37
N ILE A 30 -6.65 3.18 -10.38
CA ILE A 30 -5.41 3.96 -10.47
C ILE A 30 -4.46 3.39 -9.43
N ASP A 31 -3.19 3.26 -9.78
CA ASP A 31 -2.15 2.87 -8.84
C ASP A 31 -2.16 3.80 -7.60
N PRO A 32 -2.34 3.27 -6.37
CA PRO A 32 -2.33 4.06 -5.14
C PRO A 32 -1.03 4.85 -4.93
N GLU A 33 0.11 4.35 -5.41
CA GLU A 33 1.41 5.05 -5.31
C GLU A 33 1.42 6.31 -6.18
N LEU A 34 0.81 6.24 -7.36
CA LEU A 34 0.65 7.37 -8.29
C LEU A 34 -0.51 8.28 -7.89
N ALA A 35 -1.46 7.81 -7.09
CA ALA A 35 -2.62 8.57 -6.65
C ALA A 35 -2.26 9.72 -5.68
N TYR A 36 -1.06 9.80 -5.13
CA TYR A 36 -0.66 10.96 -4.33
C TYR A 36 -0.40 12.18 -5.23
N PRO A 37 -0.92 13.38 -4.91
CA PRO A 37 -1.73 13.77 -3.74
C PRO A 37 -3.27 13.67 -3.94
N PHE A 38 -3.73 13.22 -5.10
CA PHE A 38 -5.13 13.13 -5.50
C PHE A 38 -5.81 11.81 -5.07
N LYS A 39 -6.09 11.67 -3.78
CA LYS A 39 -6.61 10.43 -3.18
C LYS A 39 -8.10 10.13 -3.42
N LYS A 40 -8.88 11.10 -3.92
CA LYS A 40 -10.32 10.91 -4.18
C LYS A 40 -10.51 10.10 -5.46
N PRO A 41 -11.52 9.21 -5.53
CA PRO A 41 -11.92 8.58 -6.78
C PRO A 41 -12.24 9.61 -7.87
N LEU A 42 -12.08 9.22 -9.13
CA LEU A 42 -12.47 10.04 -10.26
C LEU A 42 -14.00 10.04 -10.42
N LEU A 43 -14.54 11.19 -10.81
CA LEU A 43 -15.97 11.43 -10.99
C LEU A 43 -16.28 11.77 -12.45
N GLY A 44 -17.41 11.30 -12.95
CA GLY A 44 -17.80 11.45 -14.36
C GLY A 44 -17.05 10.50 -15.29
N LYS A 45 -17.54 10.36 -16.52
CA LYS A 45 -17.01 9.46 -17.57
C LYS A 45 -15.68 9.97 -18.14
N VAL A 46 -14.62 9.88 -17.35
CA VAL A 46 -13.26 10.25 -17.74
C VAL A 46 -12.79 9.37 -18.89
N LYS A 47 -12.39 10.01 -19.99
CA LYS A 47 -11.74 9.39 -21.14
C LYS A 47 -10.23 9.38 -21.00
N THR A 48 -9.64 10.51 -20.60
CA THR A 48 -8.21 10.59 -20.28
C THR A 48 -7.96 11.44 -19.06
N MET A 49 -6.92 11.10 -18.32
CA MET A 49 -6.40 11.89 -17.21
C MET A 49 -4.89 11.98 -17.34
N HIS A 50 -4.36 13.19 -17.56
CA HIS A 50 -2.94 13.46 -17.48
C HIS A 50 -2.63 14.07 -16.11
N THR A 51 -1.60 13.58 -15.42
CA THR A 51 -1.15 14.10 -14.13
C THR A 51 0.30 14.54 -14.24
N ALA A 52 0.57 15.78 -13.84
CA ALA A 52 1.92 16.33 -13.76
C ALA A 52 2.18 16.90 -12.37
N HIS A 53 3.33 16.54 -11.81
CA HIS A 53 3.90 17.16 -10.62
C HIS A 53 5.24 17.77 -11.02
N TYR A 54 5.33 19.09 -10.94
CA TYR A 54 6.53 19.82 -11.33
C TYR A 54 6.85 20.94 -10.35
N PHE A 55 8.12 21.32 -10.35
CA PHE A 55 8.59 22.56 -9.79
C PHE A 55 9.22 23.40 -10.90
N ILE A 56 9.13 24.71 -10.75
CA ILE A 56 9.69 25.67 -11.71
C ILE A 56 11.06 26.08 -11.17
N GLU A 57 12.12 25.75 -11.92
CA GLU A 57 13.46 26.26 -11.67
C GLU A 57 13.70 27.53 -12.49
N TYR A 58 14.17 28.59 -11.84
CA TYR A 58 14.61 29.82 -12.47
C TYR A 58 16.14 29.82 -12.56
N ASN A 59 16.69 30.12 -13.74
CA ASN A 59 18.13 30.34 -13.87
C ASN A 59 18.56 31.65 -13.18
N LYS A 60 19.88 31.87 -13.02
CA LYS A 60 20.48 33.05 -12.35
C LYS A 60 20.02 34.42 -12.90
N TYR A 61 19.35 34.45 -14.05
CA TYR A 61 18.88 35.66 -14.72
C TYR A 61 17.35 35.72 -14.82
N ASP A 62 16.61 34.83 -14.14
CA ASP A 62 15.14 34.73 -14.17
C ASP A 62 14.52 34.61 -15.58
N THR A 63 15.30 34.23 -16.60
CA THR A 63 14.89 34.26 -18.01
C THR A 63 14.42 32.92 -18.57
N ILE A 64 14.83 31.79 -17.98
CA ILE A 64 14.48 30.46 -18.48
C ILE A 64 13.75 29.68 -17.39
N LYS A 65 12.52 29.24 -17.70
CA LYS A 65 11.74 28.30 -16.89
C LYS A 65 12.07 26.89 -17.35
N LYS A 66 12.62 26.06 -16.45
CA LYS A 66 12.67 24.62 -16.67
C LYS A 66 11.64 23.96 -15.75
N GLU A 67 10.66 23.30 -16.35
CA GLU A 67 9.76 22.40 -15.62
C GLU A 67 10.48 21.06 -15.50
N LEU A 68 10.77 20.67 -14.26
CA LEU A 68 11.29 19.36 -13.94
C LEU A 68 10.15 18.56 -13.31
N PHE A 69 9.81 17.43 -13.93
CA PHE A 69 8.73 16.58 -13.47
C PHE A 69 9.24 15.60 -12.42
N ASP A 70 8.65 15.65 -11.24
CA ASP A 70 8.82 14.62 -10.20
C ASP A 70 7.96 13.39 -10.51
N ASN A 71 6.76 13.61 -11.05
CA ASN A 71 5.86 12.58 -11.55
C ASN A 71 5.11 13.12 -12.76
N ASN A 72 5.08 12.38 -13.85
CA ASN A 72 4.33 12.74 -15.05
C ASN A 72 3.81 11.46 -15.70
N TYR A 73 2.48 11.37 -15.87
CA TYR A 73 1.85 10.19 -16.46
C TYR A 73 0.44 10.50 -17.02
N THR A 74 -0.02 9.65 -17.93
CA THR A 74 -1.34 9.73 -18.56
C THR A 74 -2.05 8.39 -18.41
N TYR A 75 -3.28 8.41 -17.91
CA TYR A 75 -4.22 7.30 -18.02
C TYR A 75 -5.24 7.56 -19.13
N GLY A 76 -5.61 6.52 -19.86
CA GLY A 76 -6.75 6.49 -20.78
C GLY A 76 -7.70 5.38 -20.39
N PHE A 77 -9.00 5.68 -20.42
CA PHE A 77 -10.06 4.77 -20.00
C PHE A 77 -11.09 4.55 -21.11
N ASP A 78 -11.69 3.37 -21.14
CA ASP A 78 -12.88 3.12 -21.94
C ASP A 78 -14.13 3.77 -21.31
N LYS A 79 -15.29 3.63 -21.97
CA LYS A 79 -16.56 4.23 -21.51
C LYS A 79 -17.08 3.66 -20.19
N GLU A 80 -16.54 2.53 -19.73
CA GLU A 80 -16.91 1.87 -18.47
C GLU A 80 -15.92 2.21 -17.35
N GLY A 81 -14.89 3.02 -17.65
CA GLY A 81 -13.87 3.46 -16.71
C GLY A 81 -12.69 2.49 -16.59
N LYS A 82 -12.55 1.52 -17.48
CA LYS A 82 -11.45 0.56 -17.46
C LYS A 82 -10.21 1.13 -18.13
N GLU A 83 -9.06 0.94 -17.50
CA GLU A 83 -7.77 1.42 -18.02
C GLU A 83 -7.37 0.69 -19.30
N ILE A 84 -7.35 1.41 -20.42
CA ILE A 84 -6.93 0.89 -21.74
C ILE A 84 -5.57 1.44 -22.19
N LEU A 85 -5.09 2.47 -21.51
CA LEU A 85 -3.82 3.13 -21.82
C LEU A 85 -3.18 3.66 -20.53
N PHE A 86 -1.89 3.45 -20.38
CA PHE A 86 -1.08 4.14 -19.40
C PHE A 86 0.24 4.57 -20.02
N ILE A 87 0.65 5.82 -19.80
CA ILE A 87 1.90 6.39 -20.30
C ILE A 87 2.63 7.00 -19.11
N LYS A 88 3.89 6.67 -18.92
CA LYS A 88 4.77 7.31 -17.93
C LYS A 88 5.84 8.11 -18.67
N TYR A 89 6.12 9.31 -18.17
CA TYR A 89 7.12 10.19 -18.74
C TYR A 89 8.35 10.28 -17.83
N ASP A 90 9.49 10.64 -18.41
CA ASP A 90 10.70 10.98 -17.68
C ASP A 90 10.62 12.40 -17.08
N MET A 91 11.69 12.81 -16.39
CA MET A 91 11.79 14.14 -15.76
C MET A 91 11.81 15.32 -16.75
N HIS A 92 11.98 15.04 -18.05
CA HIS A 92 12.02 16.00 -19.14
C HIS A 92 10.73 16.00 -19.97
N GLY A 93 9.77 15.12 -19.64
CA GLY A 93 8.51 14.98 -20.34
C GLY A 93 8.56 14.07 -21.57
N ASN A 94 9.65 13.34 -21.80
CA ASN A 94 9.69 12.31 -22.85
C ASN A 94 8.99 11.04 -22.35
N ILE A 95 8.43 10.24 -23.26
CA ILE A 95 7.79 8.97 -22.88
C ILE A 95 8.87 7.97 -22.44
N ASN A 96 8.76 7.49 -21.21
CA ASN A 96 9.61 6.46 -20.63
C ASN A 96 8.96 5.07 -20.75
N SER A 97 7.64 4.98 -20.58
CA SER A 97 6.91 3.75 -20.84
C SER A 97 5.48 3.96 -21.27
N LYS A 98 4.92 2.99 -22.00
CA LYS A 98 3.54 2.98 -22.49
C LYS A 98 2.97 1.57 -22.41
N TYR A 99 1.74 1.47 -21.95
CA TYR A 99 0.98 0.24 -21.78
C TYR A 99 -0.36 0.38 -22.47
N GLU A 100 -0.69 -0.56 -23.35
CA GLU A 100 -1.98 -0.63 -24.05
C GLU A 100 -2.69 -1.90 -23.64
N ARG A 101 -3.98 -1.80 -23.31
CA ARG A 101 -4.77 -2.92 -22.78
C ARG A 101 -6.09 -3.06 -23.51
N ARG A 102 -6.54 -4.31 -23.69
CA ARG A 102 -7.90 -4.63 -24.15
C ARG A 102 -8.49 -5.72 -23.30
N TYR A 103 -9.81 -5.70 -23.19
CA TYR A 103 -10.55 -6.60 -22.32
C TYR A 103 -11.72 -7.22 -23.08
N ASN A 104 -12.15 -8.39 -22.64
CA ASN A 104 -13.41 -8.98 -23.08
C ASN A 104 -14.60 -8.41 -22.30
N GLU A 105 -15.80 -8.86 -22.66
CA GLU A 105 -17.07 -8.48 -22.03
C GLU A 105 -17.21 -8.90 -20.56
N LYS A 106 -16.37 -9.83 -20.08
CA LYS A 106 -16.34 -10.30 -18.69
C LYS A 106 -15.29 -9.56 -17.84
N ASP A 107 -14.77 -8.44 -18.32
CA ASP A 107 -13.69 -7.66 -17.69
C ASP A 107 -12.31 -8.36 -17.62
N SER A 108 -12.09 -9.48 -18.32
CA SER A 108 -10.77 -10.13 -18.37
C SER A 108 -9.86 -9.49 -19.42
N LEU A 109 -8.59 -9.30 -19.08
CA LEU A 109 -7.55 -8.76 -19.97
C LEU A 109 -7.28 -9.74 -21.11
N ILE A 110 -7.49 -9.36 -22.37
CA ILE A 110 -7.23 -10.22 -23.54
C ILE A 110 -5.99 -9.82 -24.32
N TYR A 111 -5.48 -8.61 -24.09
CA TYR A 111 -4.32 -8.09 -24.78
C TYR A 111 -3.59 -7.06 -23.90
N LEU A 112 -2.27 -7.16 -23.85
CA LEU A 112 -1.38 -6.20 -23.21
C LEU A 112 -0.19 -5.94 -24.13
N ARG A 113 0.11 -4.68 -24.39
CA ARG A 113 1.34 -4.28 -25.07
C ARG A 113 2.08 -3.26 -24.25
N GLU A 114 3.35 -3.53 -23.99
CA GLU A 114 4.25 -2.69 -23.22
C GLU A 114 5.37 -2.16 -24.11
N PHE A 115 5.69 -0.88 -23.92
CA PHE A 115 6.87 -0.24 -24.47
C PHE A 115 7.62 0.39 -23.32
N ILE A 116 8.92 0.12 -23.23
CA ILE A 116 9.81 0.74 -22.25
C ILE A 116 11.03 1.29 -23.01
N TRP A 117 11.33 2.56 -22.80
CA TRP A 117 12.48 3.24 -23.38
C TRP A 117 13.51 3.50 -22.29
N GLY A 118 14.63 2.80 -22.34
CA GLY A 118 15.72 2.95 -21.39
C GLY A 118 17.01 3.42 -22.05
N GLU A 119 17.71 4.38 -21.44
CA GLU A 119 18.98 4.88 -21.96
C GLU A 119 20.03 3.77 -22.16
N ASN A 120 20.04 2.76 -21.29
CA ASN A 120 21.04 1.69 -21.29
C ASN A 120 20.69 0.47 -22.15
N PHE A 121 19.42 0.32 -22.56
CA PHE A 121 18.95 -0.87 -23.26
C PHE A 121 18.09 -0.58 -24.48
N GLY A 122 17.93 0.70 -24.83
CA GLY A 122 17.13 1.12 -25.97
C GLY A 122 15.65 0.85 -25.77
N THR A 123 15.00 0.34 -26.80
CA THR A 123 13.56 0.01 -26.76
C THR A 123 13.34 -1.44 -26.34
N TYR A 124 12.49 -1.64 -25.33
CA TYR A 124 11.89 -2.91 -24.97
C TYR A 124 10.41 -2.91 -25.36
N ILE A 125 9.97 -3.96 -26.05
CA ILE A 125 8.58 -4.18 -26.43
C ILE A 125 8.18 -5.54 -25.91
N GLU A 126 7.04 -5.61 -25.25
CA GLU A 126 6.40 -6.87 -24.88
C GLU A 126 4.95 -6.85 -25.32
N GLU A 127 4.50 -7.93 -25.94
CA GLU A 127 3.12 -8.05 -26.39
C GLU A 127 2.56 -9.41 -25.98
N ASN A 128 1.40 -9.38 -25.36
CA ASN A 128 0.75 -10.52 -24.74
C ASN A 128 -0.71 -10.62 -25.18
N SER A 129 -1.12 -11.82 -25.54
CA SER A 129 -2.51 -12.20 -25.84
C SER A 129 -2.95 -13.30 -24.87
N TYR A 130 -4.13 -13.11 -24.28
CA TYR A 130 -4.67 -13.99 -23.24
C TYR A 130 -5.97 -14.63 -23.72
N PHE A 131 -6.05 -15.94 -23.59
CA PHE A 131 -7.17 -16.76 -24.05
C PHE A 131 -7.79 -17.48 -22.86
N TYR A 132 -9.10 -17.33 -22.70
CA TYR A 132 -9.84 -17.87 -21.57
C TYR A 132 -10.79 -18.98 -22.02
N ASN A 133 -11.01 -19.96 -21.16
CA ASN A 133 -12.05 -20.95 -21.36
C ASN A 133 -13.46 -20.34 -21.15
N PRO A 134 -14.56 -21.05 -21.47
CA PRO A 134 -15.93 -20.53 -21.31
C PRO A 134 -16.28 -20.11 -19.87
N LEU A 135 -15.63 -20.71 -18.87
CA LEU A 135 -15.79 -20.37 -17.45
C LEU A 135 -15.03 -19.11 -17.03
N GLY A 136 -14.18 -18.55 -17.91
CA GLY A 136 -13.40 -17.34 -17.65
C GLY A 136 -12.04 -17.59 -17.02
N LEU A 137 -11.54 -18.82 -17.00
CA LEU A 137 -10.19 -19.16 -16.52
C LEU A 137 -9.19 -19.07 -17.67
N LEU A 138 -7.99 -18.52 -17.40
CA LEU A 138 -6.92 -18.38 -18.40
C LEU A 138 -6.49 -19.77 -18.87
N GLN A 139 -6.62 -20.07 -20.15
CA GLN A 139 -6.26 -21.37 -20.73
C GLN A 139 -4.92 -21.29 -21.47
N GLU A 140 -4.64 -20.16 -22.10
CA GLU A 140 -3.42 -19.94 -22.88
C GLU A 140 -3.00 -18.47 -22.82
N LEU A 141 -1.69 -18.24 -22.71
CA LEU A 141 -1.05 -16.95 -22.91
C LEU A 141 -0.04 -17.11 -24.04
N LYS A 142 -0.05 -16.19 -25.00
CA LYS A 142 0.99 -16.08 -26.04
C LYS A 142 1.61 -14.72 -25.96
N GLY A 143 2.93 -14.68 -25.96
CA GLY A 143 3.63 -13.41 -25.95
C GLY A 143 4.92 -13.45 -26.72
N TYR A 144 5.44 -12.25 -26.97
CA TYR A 144 6.82 -12.08 -27.35
C TYR A 144 7.39 -10.85 -26.66
N SER A 145 8.70 -10.87 -26.46
CA SER A 145 9.46 -9.69 -26.07
C SER A 145 10.58 -9.43 -27.08
N LEU A 146 10.85 -8.15 -27.29
CA LEU A 146 11.90 -7.64 -28.16
C LEU A 146 12.67 -6.58 -27.40
N LYS A 147 13.98 -6.72 -27.36
CA LYS A 147 14.90 -5.71 -26.85
C LYS A 147 15.90 -5.40 -27.97
N GLU A 148 16.28 -4.15 -28.14
CA GLU A 148 17.05 -3.69 -29.30
C GLU A 148 18.33 -4.49 -29.59
N SER A 149 18.98 -5.00 -28.55
CA SER A 149 20.20 -5.82 -28.65
C SER A 149 19.98 -7.33 -28.76
N ASP A 150 18.74 -7.81 -28.56
CA ASP A 150 18.45 -9.23 -28.32
C ASP A 150 17.57 -9.79 -29.44
N PRO A 151 17.70 -11.09 -29.77
CA PRO A 151 16.77 -11.74 -30.68
C PRO A 151 15.35 -11.71 -30.13
N LEU A 152 14.37 -11.72 -31.04
CA LEU A 152 12.96 -11.87 -30.68
C LEU A 152 12.78 -13.11 -29.80
N PHE A 153 12.20 -12.90 -28.61
CA PHE A 153 11.91 -13.96 -27.67
C PHE A 153 10.42 -14.23 -27.68
N ILE A 154 10.02 -15.43 -28.08
CA ILE A 154 8.61 -15.83 -28.12
C ILE A 154 8.35 -16.79 -26.97
N TYR A 155 7.21 -16.64 -26.31
CA TYR A 155 6.81 -17.53 -25.24
C TYR A 155 5.32 -17.86 -25.29
N ARG A 156 4.99 -19.02 -24.73
CA ARG A 156 3.61 -19.51 -24.61
C ARG A 156 3.44 -20.22 -23.30
N GLU A 157 2.33 -19.95 -22.63
CA GLU A 157 1.91 -20.66 -21.44
C GLU A 157 0.58 -21.36 -21.67
N LEU A 158 0.46 -22.59 -21.17
CA LEU A 158 -0.76 -23.39 -21.23
C LEU A 158 -1.20 -23.77 -19.82
N TYR A 159 -2.50 -23.70 -19.57
CA TYR A 159 -3.10 -23.93 -18.25
C TYR A 159 -4.24 -24.93 -18.35
N LYS A 160 -4.24 -25.92 -17.45
CA LYS A 160 -5.25 -26.99 -17.41
C LYS A 160 -5.89 -27.04 -16.04
N TYR A 161 -7.22 -27.18 -16.01
CA TYR A 161 -8.01 -27.16 -14.78
C TYR A 161 -8.80 -28.46 -14.62
N ASN A 162 -9.17 -28.79 -13.39
CA ASN A 162 -10.17 -29.82 -13.09
C ASN A 162 -11.60 -29.26 -13.15
N ASP A 163 -12.60 -30.14 -12.97
CA ASP A 163 -14.03 -29.77 -12.98
C ASP A 163 -14.41 -28.81 -11.84
N LYS A 164 -13.61 -28.76 -10.76
CA LYS A 164 -13.75 -27.81 -9.66
C LYS A 164 -13.04 -26.48 -9.93
N GLN A 165 -12.59 -26.22 -11.16
CA GLN A 165 -11.88 -25.00 -11.58
C GLN A 165 -10.53 -24.78 -10.90
N GLN A 166 -9.90 -25.84 -10.40
CA GLN A 166 -8.58 -25.80 -9.77
C GLN A 166 -7.50 -26.12 -10.81
N LEU A 167 -6.39 -25.37 -10.80
CA LEU A 167 -5.28 -25.54 -11.74
C LEU A 167 -4.60 -26.89 -11.47
N LEU A 168 -4.56 -27.77 -12.46
CA LEU A 168 -3.87 -29.07 -12.39
C LEU A 168 -2.43 -28.98 -12.90
N GLU A 169 -2.25 -28.29 -14.02
CA GLU A 169 -0.98 -28.26 -14.74
C GLU A 169 -0.78 -26.88 -15.38
N SER A 170 0.44 -26.39 -15.39
CA SER A 170 0.86 -25.27 -16.23
C SER A 170 2.16 -25.60 -16.97
N HIS A 171 2.27 -25.18 -18.22
CA HIS A 171 3.43 -25.42 -19.08
C HIS A 171 3.94 -24.11 -19.65
N TYR A 172 5.25 -23.86 -19.56
CA TYR A 172 5.89 -22.69 -20.16
C TYR A 172 6.80 -23.13 -21.31
N TYR A 173 6.57 -22.54 -22.48
CA TYR A 173 7.34 -22.75 -23.70
C TYR A 173 8.11 -21.47 -24.03
N SER A 174 9.40 -21.61 -24.31
CA SER A 174 10.25 -20.56 -24.87
C SER A 174 10.68 -20.98 -26.27
N ASN A 175 10.38 -20.16 -27.28
CA ASN A 175 10.63 -20.45 -28.70
C ASN A 175 10.18 -21.88 -29.07
N ASP A 176 8.92 -22.19 -28.75
CA ASP A 176 8.26 -23.50 -28.92
C ASP A 176 8.89 -24.68 -28.16
N THR A 177 9.90 -24.44 -27.32
CA THR A 177 10.54 -25.46 -26.50
C THR A 177 9.97 -25.44 -25.08
N LEU A 178 9.40 -26.57 -24.64
CA LEU A 178 8.92 -26.73 -23.27
C LEU A 178 10.08 -26.57 -22.30
N THR A 179 10.03 -25.52 -21.49
CA THR A 179 11.08 -25.15 -20.55
C THR A 179 10.65 -25.41 -19.13
N GLU A 180 9.39 -25.17 -18.77
CA GLU A 180 8.90 -25.44 -17.41
C GLU A 180 7.57 -26.20 -17.42
N THR A 181 7.36 -27.02 -16.40
CA THR A 181 6.08 -27.68 -16.14
C THR A 181 5.83 -27.69 -14.65
N THR A 182 4.66 -27.22 -14.25
CA THR A 182 4.22 -27.29 -12.86
C THR A 182 2.98 -28.18 -12.77
N ILE A 183 2.96 -29.06 -11.77
CA ILE A 183 1.85 -29.97 -11.50
C ILE A 183 1.34 -29.74 -10.08
N TYR A 184 0.03 -29.66 -9.93
CA TYR A 184 -0.65 -29.42 -8.67
C TYR A 184 -1.54 -30.63 -8.31
N SER A 185 -1.62 -30.93 -7.01
CA SER A 185 -2.54 -31.96 -6.51
C SER A 185 -3.29 -31.46 -5.30
N TYR A 186 -4.57 -31.82 -5.21
CA TYR A 186 -5.49 -31.36 -4.17
C TYR A 186 -6.10 -32.53 -3.41
N ASN A 187 -6.43 -32.32 -2.13
CA ASN A 187 -7.25 -33.27 -1.39
C ASN A 187 -8.74 -33.14 -1.74
N ASN A 188 -9.56 -34.04 -1.18
CA ASN A 188 -11.01 -34.06 -1.38
C ASN A 188 -11.72 -32.75 -0.95
N LYS A 189 -11.19 -32.06 0.08
CA LYS A 189 -11.64 -30.74 0.56
C LYS A 189 -11.17 -29.58 -0.35
N GLY A 190 -10.45 -29.86 -1.43
CA GLY A 190 -9.98 -28.85 -2.38
C GLY A 190 -8.74 -28.07 -1.97
N LYS A 191 -8.00 -28.50 -0.93
CA LYS A 191 -6.74 -27.86 -0.51
C LYS A 191 -5.55 -28.46 -1.23
N LEU A 192 -4.58 -27.63 -1.61
CA LEU A 192 -3.35 -28.04 -2.29
C LEU A 192 -2.53 -28.92 -1.35
N ILE A 193 -2.21 -30.15 -1.74
CA ILE A 193 -1.38 -31.08 -0.95
C ILE A 193 0.01 -31.25 -1.55
N LYS A 194 0.18 -30.96 -2.84
CA LYS A 194 1.43 -31.15 -3.55
C LYS A 194 1.58 -30.19 -4.72
N LYS A 195 2.78 -29.64 -4.90
CA LYS A 195 3.22 -28.90 -6.09
C LYS A 195 4.57 -29.45 -6.54
N LEU A 196 4.70 -29.75 -7.83
CA LEU A 196 5.96 -30.18 -8.45
C LEU A 196 6.32 -29.18 -9.54
N ASP A 197 7.52 -28.63 -9.49
CA ASP A 197 8.05 -27.74 -10.52
C ASP A 197 9.18 -28.47 -11.26
N TYR A 198 9.09 -28.55 -12.57
CA TYR A 198 10.07 -29.17 -13.45
C TYR A 198 10.69 -28.12 -14.35
N LEU A 199 12.02 -28.08 -14.41
CA LEU A 199 12.79 -27.25 -15.33
C LEU A 199 13.47 -28.16 -16.37
N LYS A 200 13.17 -27.94 -17.64
CA LYS A 200 13.67 -28.71 -18.80
C LYS A 200 13.50 -30.22 -18.60
N GLY A 201 12.34 -30.62 -18.06
CA GLY A 201 11.97 -32.02 -17.79
C GLY A 201 12.59 -32.64 -16.53
N LYS A 202 13.43 -31.90 -15.78
CA LYS A 202 14.00 -32.36 -14.51
C LYS A 202 13.25 -31.73 -13.34
N LEU A 203 13.02 -32.50 -12.28
CA LEU A 203 12.41 -31.96 -11.06
C LEU A 203 13.34 -30.89 -10.47
N ASP A 204 12.84 -29.68 -10.34
CA ASP A 204 13.55 -28.51 -9.82
C ASP A 204 13.13 -28.22 -8.38
N SER A 205 11.83 -28.34 -8.08
CA SER A 205 11.34 -28.25 -6.70
C SER A 205 10.08 -29.08 -6.42
N GLU A 206 9.89 -29.44 -5.16
CA GLU A 206 8.71 -30.13 -4.65
C GLU A 206 8.22 -29.45 -3.37
N TYR A 207 6.90 -29.19 -3.31
CA TYR A 207 6.20 -28.79 -2.10
C TYR A 207 5.19 -29.87 -1.70
N LYS A 208 5.14 -30.20 -0.42
CA LYS A 208 4.08 -31.02 0.19
C LYS A 208 3.45 -30.28 1.35
N LEU A 209 2.13 -30.34 1.44
CA LEU A 209 1.33 -29.62 2.43
C LEU A 209 0.40 -30.61 3.13
N GLU A 210 0.39 -30.58 4.45
CA GLU A 210 -0.46 -31.41 5.29
C GLU A 210 -1.37 -30.52 6.14
N TYR A 211 -2.61 -30.97 6.34
CA TYR A 211 -3.63 -30.22 7.07
C TYR A 211 -4.26 -31.07 8.16
N ASP A 212 -4.67 -30.43 9.25
CA ASP A 212 -5.51 -31.07 10.26
C ASP A 212 -6.98 -31.23 9.80
N GLU A 213 -7.82 -31.82 10.65
CA GLU A 213 -9.23 -32.06 10.36
C GLU A 213 -10.05 -30.76 10.20
N ARG A 214 -9.68 -29.71 10.94
CA ARG A 214 -10.26 -28.36 10.85
C ARG A 214 -9.80 -27.64 9.58
N GLY A 215 -8.74 -28.15 8.95
CA GLY A 215 -8.17 -27.68 7.71
C GLY A 215 -7.03 -26.67 7.89
N ASN A 216 -6.44 -26.53 9.08
CA ASN A 216 -5.27 -25.69 9.25
C ASN A 216 -4.04 -26.38 8.65
N LEU A 217 -3.13 -25.62 8.06
CA LEU A 217 -1.86 -26.15 7.57
C LEU A 217 -1.01 -26.53 8.79
N ILE A 218 -0.62 -27.80 8.91
CA ILE A 218 0.18 -28.32 10.04
C ILE A 218 1.62 -28.60 9.66
N LYS A 219 1.88 -28.85 8.37
CA LYS A 219 3.23 -29.14 7.87
C LYS A 219 3.39 -28.72 6.42
N LYS A 220 4.56 -28.16 6.12
CA LYS A 220 5.01 -27.81 4.77
C LYS A 220 6.41 -28.37 4.58
N ASP A 221 6.55 -29.34 3.68
CA ASP A 221 7.85 -29.80 3.21
C ASP A 221 8.18 -29.06 1.91
N TYR A 222 9.39 -28.52 1.83
CA TYR A 222 9.94 -27.93 0.62
C TYR A 222 11.27 -28.60 0.30
N TYR A 223 11.43 -28.99 -0.96
CA TYR A 223 12.65 -29.54 -1.49
C TYR A 223 12.99 -28.81 -2.77
N PHE A 224 14.25 -28.39 -2.90
CA PHE A 224 14.75 -27.67 -4.05
C PHE A 224 16.06 -28.29 -4.52
N THR A 225 16.21 -28.44 -5.84
CA THR A 225 17.40 -28.99 -6.49
C THR A 225 17.77 -28.19 -7.72
N GLN A 226 18.79 -27.35 -7.61
CA GLN A 226 19.31 -26.59 -8.74
C GLN A 226 20.82 -26.41 -8.63
N PHE A 227 21.52 -26.45 -9.78
CA PHE A 227 22.97 -26.20 -9.86
C PHE A 227 23.83 -27.00 -8.86
N SER A 228 23.47 -28.27 -8.63
CA SER A 228 24.12 -29.20 -7.68
C SER A 228 23.90 -28.89 -6.19
N ILE A 229 23.06 -27.91 -5.86
CA ILE A 229 22.65 -27.61 -4.49
C ILE A 229 21.27 -28.23 -4.28
N SER A 230 21.15 -29.03 -3.21
CA SER A 230 19.85 -29.48 -2.71
C SER A 230 19.61 -28.87 -1.34
N GLN A 231 18.46 -28.25 -1.15
CA GLN A 231 18.03 -27.76 0.16
C GLN A 231 16.68 -28.37 0.50
N LYS A 232 16.53 -28.80 1.75
CA LYS A 232 15.26 -29.27 2.29
C LYS A 232 14.87 -28.40 3.47
N SER A 233 13.66 -27.83 3.42
CA SER A 233 13.06 -27.21 4.58
C SER A 233 11.75 -27.87 4.97
N ILE A 234 11.51 -27.97 6.27
CA ILE A 234 10.27 -28.49 6.84
C ILE A 234 9.75 -27.44 7.82
N THR A 235 8.61 -26.84 7.49
CA THR A 235 7.89 -25.95 8.40
C THR A 235 6.75 -26.70 9.08
N LYS A 236 6.65 -26.62 10.41
CA LYS A 236 5.54 -27.18 11.19
C LYS A 236 4.76 -26.06 11.87
N TYR A 237 3.46 -26.25 12.01
CA TYR A 237 2.56 -25.28 12.61
C TYR A 237 1.73 -25.94 13.71
N GLN A 238 1.48 -25.20 14.78
CA GLN A 238 0.64 -25.62 15.88
C GLN A 238 -0.41 -24.56 16.19
N TYR A 239 -1.59 -25.02 16.57
CA TYR A 239 -2.74 -24.19 16.86
C TYR A 239 -3.31 -24.55 18.22
N ASP A 240 -3.95 -23.59 18.88
CA ASP A 240 -4.72 -23.85 20.09
C ASP A 240 -6.13 -24.38 19.79
N ASP A 241 -6.88 -24.67 20.86
CA ASP A 241 -8.24 -25.21 20.77
C ASP A 241 -9.23 -24.24 20.10
N GLN A 242 -8.94 -22.94 20.12
CA GLN A 242 -9.69 -21.87 19.45
C GLN A 242 -9.24 -21.67 17.99
N ASN A 243 -8.39 -22.54 17.44
CA ASN A 243 -7.94 -22.50 16.06
C ASN A 243 -7.01 -21.31 15.71
N ARG A 244 -6.26 -20.81 16.68
CA ARG A 244 -5.30 -19.71 16.51
C ARG A 244 -3.88 -20.27 16.44
N LEU A 245 -3.05 -19.72 15.55
CA LEU A 245 -1.64 -20.12 15.40
C LEU A 245 -0.84 -19.74 16.65
N ILE A 246 -0.23 -20.73 17.30
CA ILE A 246 0.59 -20.54 18.51
C ILE A 246 2.09 -20.75 18.26
N LEU A 247 2.46 -21.56 17.27
CA LEU A 247 3.86 -21.84 16.96
C LEU A 247 4.03 -22.17 15.49
N ALA A 248 5.06 -21.61 14.86
CA ALA A 248 5.59 -22.08 13.59
C ALA A 248 7.10 -22.27 13.72
N THR A 249 7.59 -23.46 13.39
CA THR A 249 9.03 -23.79 13.37
C THR A 249 9.45 -24.22 11.98
N GLU A 250 10.66 -23.86 11.58
CA GLU A 250 11.25 -24.26 10.31
C GLU A 250 12.58 -24.96 10.57
N ASN A 251 12.72 -26.18 10.07
CA ASN A 251 13.98 -26.89 10.00
C ASN A 251 14.55 -26.74 8.59
N ILE A 252 15.73 -26.17 8.43
CA ILE A 252 16.45 -26.09 7.15
C ILE A 252 17.70 -26.95 7.28
N ASP A 253 17.77 -28.04 6.52
CA ASP A 253 18.92 -28.97 6.49
C ASP A 253 19.45 -29.39 7.88
N GLY A 254 18.57 -29.46 8.90
CA GLY A 254 18.91 -29.81 10.28
C GLY A 254 18.82 -28.66 11.29
N ASP A 255 18.86 -27.40 10.84
CA ASP A 255 18.82 -26.22 11.71
C ASP A 255 17.38 -25.80 12.00
N GLU A 256 16.94 -26.01 13.25
CA GLU A 256 15.61 -25.60 13.72
C GLU A 256 15.56 -24.12 14.12
N ASN A 257 14.62 -23.39 13.53
CA ASN A 257 14.33 -22.00 13.80
C ASN A 257 12.87 -21.84 14.21
N ILE A 258 12.61 -20.99 15.20
CA ILE A 258 11.25 -20.52 15.49
C ILE A 258 10.97 -19.37 14.53
N LEU A 259 9.90 -19.47 13.74
CA LEU A 259 9.43 -18.41 12.87
C LEU A 259 8.38 -17.56 13.55
N ILE A 260 7.45 -18.20 14.26
CA ILE A 260 6.33 -17.54 14.94
C ILE A 260 6.14 -18.21 16.29
N LYS A 261 5.90 -17.42 17.34
CA LYS A 261 5.43 -17.92 18.64
C LYS A 261 4.44 -16.90 19.22
N ASN A 262 3.21 -17.33 19.43
CA ASN A 262 2.15 -16.51 20.01
C ASN A 262 1.65 -17.13 21.31
N ILE A 263 1.48 -16.29 22.32
CA ILE A 263 0.89 -16.70 23.60
C ILE A 263 -0.39 -15.90 23.82
N TYR A 264 -1.44 -16.61 24.19
CA TYR A 264 -2.75 -16.03 24.48
C TYR A 264 -3.14 -16.31 25.91
N LYS A 265 -3.84 -15.35 26.53
CA LYS A 265 -4.49 -15.50 27.84
C LYS A 265 -5.86 -14.84 27.76
N ASP A 266 -6.89 -15.51 28.27
CA ASP A 266 -8.27 -15.01 28.28
C ASP A 266 -8.76 -14.54 26.88
N ASN A 267 -8.39 -15.31 25.86
CA ASN A 267 -8.62 -15.01 24.43
C ASN A 267 -7.91 -13.78 23.84
N LEU A 268 -7.01 -13.12 24.58
CA LEU A 268 -6.22 -11.98 24.11
C LEU A 268 -4.75 -12.37 23.88
N PRO A 269 -4.08 -11.86 22.83
CA PRO A 269 -2.65 -12.11 22.62
C PRO A 269 -1.85 -11.34 23.67
N ILE A 270 -0.95 -11.99 24.39
CA ILE A 270 -0.10 -11.36 25.42
C ILE A 270 1.38 -11.30 25.00
N GLU A 271 1.81 -12.19 24.12
CA GLU A 271 3.16 -12.24 23.56
C GLU A 271 3.08 -12.67 22.10
N SER A 272 3.86 -12.04 21.24
CA SER A 272 3.98 -12.37 19.82
C SER A 272 5.43 -12.22 19.39
N TYR A 273 6.03 -13.31 18.92
CA TYR A 273 7.34 -13.32 18.29
C TYR A 273 7.22 -13.69 16.82
N GLU A 274 7.92 -12.96 15.96
CA GLU A 274 8.00 -13.23 14.53
C GLU A 274 9.44 -13.02 14.04
N LYS A 275 9.99 -14.02 13.34
CA LYS A 275 11.27 -13.93 12.62
C LYS A 275 11.00 -13.88 11.12
N LYS A 276 11.42 -12.79 10.50
CA LYS A 276 11.30 -12.56 9.05
C LYS A 276 12.45 -13.22 8.30
N ARG A 277 12.23 -13.51 7.01
CA ARG A 277 13.24 -14.11 6.12
C ARG A 277 14.51 -13.27 5.95
N ASN A 278 14.42 -11.95 6.08
CA ASN A 278 15.57 -11.06 6.03
C ASN A 278 16.40 -11.08 7.33
N GLY A 279 16.01 -11.89 8.31
CA GLY A 279 16.67 -12.00 9.61
C GLY A 279 16.14 -11.04 10.68
N ASP A 280 15.20 -10.15 10.34
CA ASP A 280 14.61 -9.25 11.32
C ASP A 280 13.70 -10.01 12.28
N GLU A 281 13.88 -9.75 13.57
CA GLU A 281 13.08 -10.35 14.63
C GLU A 281 12.23 -9.28 15.29
N ILE A 282 10.94 -9.57 15.44
CA ILE A 282 9.97 -8.71 16.09
C ILE A 282 9.41 -9.47 17.28
N HIS A 283 9.49 -8.87 18.46
CA HIS A 283 8.87 -9.38 19.67
C HIS A 283 7.95 -8.32 20.24
N ILE A 284 6.69 -8.67 20.53
CA ILE A 284 5.69 -7.76 21.06
C ILE A 284 5.07 -8.36 22.32
N PHE A 285 5.00 -7.55 23.38
CA PHE A 285 4.20 -7.83 24.56
C PHE A 285 2.99 -6.90 24.61
N TYR A 286 1.84 -7.47 24.96
CA TYR A 286 0.59 -6.74 25.05
C TYR A 286 0.07 -6.79 26.48
N HIS A 287 -0.28 -5.63 27.02
CA HIS A 287 -0.85 -5.52 28.36
C HIS A 287 -2.27 -4.97 28.28
N TYR A 288 -3.19 -5.65 28.96
CA TYR A 288 -4.61 -5.31 28.95
C TYR A 288 -5.10 -5.00 30.35
N LYS A 289 -6.12 -4.14 30.40
CA LYS A 289 -6.97 -3.94 31.58
C LYS A 289 -8.41 -3.92 31.11
N ASP A 290 -9.28 -4.71 31.75
CA ASP A 290 -10.70 -4.82 31.40
C ASP A 290 -10.92 -5.12 29.89
N ASN A 291 -10.10 -6.04 29.34
CA ASN A 291 -10.04 -6.41 27.91
C ASN A 291 -9.69 -5.29 26.92
N GLN A 292 -9.19 -4.15 27.40
CA GLN A 292 -8.69 -3.06 26.56
C GLN A 292 -7.16 -3.03 26.57
N LEU A 293 -6.54 -2.87 25.40
CA LEU A 293 -5.09 -2.76 25.26
C LEU A 293 -4.61 -1.44 25.84
N ILE A 294 -3.88 -1.50 26.95
CA ILE A 294 -3.36 -0.32 27.65
C ILE A 294 -1.90 -0.05 27.35
N GLU A 295 -1.15 -1.06 26.94
CA GLU A 295 0.29 -0.94 26.68
C GLU A 295 0.74 -1.97 25.65
N GLU A 296 1.58 -1.55 24.71
CA GLU A 296 2.28 -2.40 23.75
C GLU A 296 3.79 -2.15 23.87
N GLU A 297 4.57 -3.22 24.00
CA GLU A 297 6.04 -3.14 24.02
C GLU A 297 6.59 -3.93 22.84
N LYS A 298 7.21 -3.23 21.88
CA LYS A 298 7.73 -3.80 20.65
C LYS A 298 9.24 -3.73 20.60
N PHE A 299 9.87 -4.85 20.25
CA PHE A 299 11.31 -5.00 20.09
C PHE A 299 11.63 -5.43 18.66
N THR A 300 12.56 -4.76 17.96
CA THR A 300 12.81 -4.97 16.51
C THR A 300 14.26 -5.29 16.12
N LYS A 301 15.16 -5.40 17.10
CA LYS A 301 16.57 -5.74 16.86
C LYS A 301 17.02 -6.68 17.96
N PHE A 302 16.98 -7.99 17.70
CA PHE A 302 17.48 -9.02 18.60
C PHE A 302 18.84 -9.50 18.09
N PHE A 303 19.91 -9.32 18.87
CA PHE A 303 21.25 -9.81 18.52
C PHE A 303 21.96 -10.27 19.80
N ASN A 304 22.63 -11.42 19.78
CA ASN A 304 23.32 -11.98 20.95
C ASN A 304 22.48 -12.01 22.26
N GLY A 305 21.19 -12.35 22.17
CA GLY A 305 20.33 -12.46 23.35
C GLY A 305 19.86 -11.12 23.95
N ASN A 306 20.11 -10.00 23.28
CA ASN A 306 19.74 -8.66 23.76
C ASN A 306 18.85 -7.92 22.75
N TYR A 307 17.92 -7.12 23.28
CA TYR A 307 17.06 -6.25 22.48
C TYR A 307 17.66 -4.84 22.38
N TYR A 308 17.80 -4.32 21.16
CA TYR A 308 18.48 -3.03 20.91
C TYR A 308 17.55 -1.90 20.45
N SER A 309 16.30 -2.19 20.14
CA SER A 309 15.34 -1.18 19.71
C SER A 309 13.97 -1.52 20.25
N THR A 310 13.56 -0.74 21.27
CA THR A 310 12.29 -0.87 21.96
C THR A 310 11.42 0.33 21.62
N THR A 311 10.17 0.09 21.26
CA THR A 311 9.12 1.10 21.22
C THR A 311 8.07 0.68 22.23
N LYS A 312 7.76 1.59 23.15
CA LYS A 312 6.72 1.39 24.15
C LYS A 312 5.60 2.37 23.87
N GLU A 313 4.37 1.88 23.80
CA GLU A 313 3.19 2.71 23.62
C GLU A 313 2.24 2.46 24.77
N LYS A 314 1.72 3.53 25.37
CA LYS A 314 0.70 3.45 26.42
C LYS A 314 -0.54 4.22 25.98
N ILE A 315 -1.70 3.64 26.24
CA ILE A 315 -2.99 4.17 25.81
C ILE A 315 -3.95 4.17 27.00
N GLN A 316 -4.70 5.26 27.16
CA GLN A 316 -5.82 5.33 28.09
C GLN A 316 -7.07 5.70 27.32
N TYR A 317 -8.17 5.04 27.64
CA TYR A 317 -9.48 5.30 27.06
C TYR A 317 -10.37 6.10 28.02
N ASP A 318 -11.37 6.76 27.47
CA ASP A 318 -12.50 7.28 28.23
C ASP A 318 -13.63 6.24 28.36
N GLU A 319 -14.72 6.63 29.02
CA GLU A 319 -15.90 5.77 29.25
C GLU A 319 -16.61 5.33 27.96
N LYS A 320 -16.40 6.05 26.85
CA LYS A 320 -16.93 5.69 25.52
C LYS A 320 -15.93 4.85 24.71
N CYS A 321 -14.85 4.35 25.32
CA CYS A 321 -13.77 3.61 24.66
C CYS A 321 -13.02 4.42 23.58
N ARG A 322 -13.00 5.75 23.68
CA ARG A 322 -12.21 6.63 22.79
C ARG A 322 -10.84 6.90 23.42
N ILE A 323 -9.81 7.14 22.61
CA ILE A 323 -8.45 7.42 23.10
C ILE A 323 -8.43 8.75 23.87
N LYS A 324 -8.45 8.67 25.20
CA LYS A 324 -8.33 9.81 26.10
C LYS A 324 -6.89 10.30 26.18
N ARG A 325 -5.93 9.38 26.24
CA ARG A 325 -4.52 9.71 26.37
C ARG A 325 -3.62 8.73 25.62
N PHE A 326 -2.58 9.27 25.01
CA PHE A 326 -1.52 8.54 24.34
C PHE A 326 -0.15 9.01 24.85
N TYR A 327 0.79 8.10 25.02
CA TYR A 327 2.12 8.39 25.55
C TYR A 327 3.19 7.99 24.54
N ASP A 328 4.06 8.93 24.24
CA ASP A 328 5.19 8.78 23.32
C ASP A 328 6.47 8.62 24.15
N TYR A 329 7.20 7.55 23.88
CA TYR A 329 8.38 7.15 24.62
C TYR A 329 9.64 7.29 23.73
N GLU A 330 10.72 7.82 24.30
CA GLU A 330 12.06 7.59 23.80
C GLU A 330 12.76 6.67 24.81
N GLU A 331 13.08 5.45 24.38
CA GLU A 331 13.53 4.35 25.25
C GLU A 331 12.50 4.06 26.36
N GLU A 332 12.86 4.24 27.63
CA GLU A 332 11.97 4.02 28.78
C GLU A 332 11.31 5.30 29.30
N LYS A 333 11.62 6.47 28.72
CA LYS A 333 11.15 7.76 29.21
C LYS A 333 9.99 8.26 28.38
N ILE A 334 8.89 8.61 29.04
CA ILE A 334 7.79 9.34 28.42
C ILE A 334 8.31 10.72 28.03
N VAL A 335 8.50 10.95 26.73
CA VAL A 335 8.92 12.25 26.20
C VAL A 335 7.74 13.16 25.94
N ARG A 336 6.57 12.59 25.60
CA ARG A 336 5.35 13.37 25.36
C ARG A 336 4.11 12.60 25.80
N THR A 337 3.16 13.30 26.38
CA THR A 337 1.82 12.79 26.69
C THR A 337 0.79 13.63 25.95
N TYR A 338 -0.05 12.98 25.15
CA TYR A 338 -1.14 13.59 24.39
C TYR A 338 -2.45 13.29 25.10
N THR A 339 -3.23 14.30 25.48
CA THR A 339 -4.58 14.12 26.04
C THR A 339 -5.61 14.74 25.11
N HIS A 340 -6.58 13.95 24.66
CA HIS A 340 -7.63 14.38 23.74
C HIS A 340 -8.91 14.73 24.51
N TYR A 341 -9.56 15.80 24.05
CA TYR A 341 -10.86 16.23 24.54
C TYR A 341 -11.82 16.30 23.37
N TYR A 342 -13.03 15.81 23.61
CA TYR A 342 -14.03 15.61 22.58
C TYR A 342 -15.26 16.47 22.81
N ASP A 343 -15.94 16.87 21.75
CA ASP A 343 -17.29 17.41 21.83
C ASP A 343 -18.36 16.30 21.93
N ASP A 344 -19.62 16.73 21.92
CA ASP A 344 -20.83 15.90 21.93
C ASP A 344 -20.99 15.05 20.66
N LYS A 345 -20.39 15.47 19.54
CA LYS A 345 -20.30 14.72 18.28
C LYS A 345 -19.06 13.80 18.20
N ASP A 346 -18.37 13.55 19.31
CA ASP A 346 -17.18 12.72 19.41
C ASP A 346 -15.97 13.20 18.57
N ARG A 347 -15.89 14.51 18.27
CA ARG A 347 -14.77 15.13 17.53
C ARG A 347 -13.75 15.73 18.47
N ILE A 348 -12.46 15.64 18.14
CA ILE A 348 -11.37 16.19 18.95
C ILE A 348 -11.38 17.72 18.88
N ILE A 349 -11.82 18.38 19.94
CA ILE A 349 -11.82 19.85 20.05
C ILE A 349 -10.53 20.41 20.66
N LYS A 350 -9.78 19.59 21.40
CA LYS A 350 -8.52 20.00 22.01
C LYS A 350 -7.58 18.82 22.20
N THR A 351 -6.30 19.04 21.95
CA THR A 351 -5.23 18.11 22.32
C THR A 351 -4.23 18.82 23.21
N GLU A 352 -4.01 18.31 24.41
CA GLU A 352 -2.96 18.78 25.32
C GLU A 352 -1.71 17.91 25.16
N LEU A 353 -0.55 18.54 25.00
CA LEU A 353 0.76 17.92 24.93
C LEU A 353 1.54 18.31 26.19
N LEU A 354 1.92 17.32 26.99
CA LEU A 354 2.84 17.49 28.12
C LEU A 354 4.19 16.87 27.75
N TYR A 355 5.24 17.69 27.78
CA TYR A 355 6.62 17.26 27.55
C TYR A 355 7.26 16.80 28.86
N ASP A 356 8.30 15.98 28.77
CA ASP A 356 9.13 15.50 29.88
C ASP A 356 9.67 16.62 30.79
N ASN A 357 10.01 17.77 30.22
CA ASN A 357 10.46 18.97 30.94
C ASN A 357 9.32 19.77 31.61
N ASN A 358 8.16 19.14 31.83
CA ASN A 358 6.93 19.73 32.37
C ASN A 358 6.34 20.89 31.56
N LYS A 359 6.86 21.16 30.36
CA LYS A 359 6.24 22.13 29.47
C LYS A 359 4.89 21.59 29.00
N LYS A 360 3.85 22.41 29.14
CA LYS A 360 2.52 22.11 28.62
C LYS A 360 2.23 22.97 27.39
N GLU A 361 1.87 22.32 26.30
CA GLU A 361 1.29 22.95 25.13
C GLU A 361 -0.11 22.38 24.89
N TYR A 362 -0.99 23.12 24.23
CA TYR A 362 -2.21 22.56 23.69
C TYR A 362 -2.55 23.17 22.34
N CYS A 363 -3.29 22.40 21.55
CA CYS A 363 -3.97 22.90 20.38
C CYS A 363 -5.49 22.76 20.52
N THR A 364 -6.22 23.64 19.85
CA THR A 364 -7.69 23.57 19.75
C THR A 364 -8.10 23.49 18.29
N ASN A 365 -9.18 22.76 18.05
CA ASN A 365 -9.80 22.60 16.75
C ASN A 365 -11.18 23.28 16.74
N SER A 366 -11.53 23.88 15.62
CA SER A 366 -12.86 24.46 15.38
C SER A 366 -13.46 23.85 14.13
N TYR A 367 -14.78 23.68 14.14
CA TYR A 367 -15.53 23.03 13.07
C TYR A 367 -16.67 23.93 12.57
N ASP A 368 -17.06 23.78 11.31
CA ASP A 368 -18.29 24.41 10.79
C ASP A 368 -19.54 23.53 11.06
N MET A 369 -20.71 24.00 10.60
CA MET A 369 -21.98 23.27 10.76
C MET A 369 -22.06 21.98 9.93
N ALA A 370 -21.20 21.84 8.90
CA ALA A 370 -21.06 20.63 8.09
C ALA A 370 -19.98 19.69 8.64
N ASP A 371 -19.50 19.96 9.86
CA ASP A 371 -18.51 19.19 10.61
C ASP A 371 -17.10 19.17 9.97
N ASN A 372 -16.80 20.11 9.07
CA ASN A 372 -15.46 20.29 8.53
C ASN A 372 -14.55 21.03 9.52
N LEU A 373 -13.29 20.59 9.66
CA LEU A 373 -12.27 21.28 10.45
C LEU A 373 -11.93 22.63 9.80
N THR A 374 -12.29 23.76 10.42
CA THR A 374 -12.06 25.11 9.87
C THR A 374 -10.81 25.78 10.41
N LYS A 375 -10.38 25.42 11.62
CA LYS A 375 -9.24 26.06 12.28
C LYS A 375 -8.56 25.12 13.26
N THR A 376 -7.24 25.16 13.30
CA THR A 376 -6.44 24.57 14.40
C THR A 376 -5.51 25.65 14.94
N ILE A 377 -5.52 25.92 16.25
CA ILE A 377 -4.60 26.88 16.88
C ILE A 377 -3.60 26.12 17.74
N TYR A 378 -2.31 26.39 17.58
CA TYR A 378 -1.22 25.69 18.27
C TYR A 378 -0.62 26.53 19.40
N LYS A 379 0.25 25.90 20.21
CA LYS A 379 1.06 26.54 21.25
C LYS A 379 0.22 27.37 22.23
N ASN A 380 -0.72 26.71 22.89
CA ASN A 380 -1.58 27.30 23.93
C ASN A 380 -2.52 28.37 23.39
N ASN A 381 -3.22 28.07 22.30
CA ASN A 381 -4.10 29.02 21.60
C ASN A 381 -3.42 30.35 21.23
N LYS A 382 -2.10 30.33 21.01
CA LYS A 382 -1.41 31.49 20.49
C LYS A 382 -1.83 31.65 19.03
N GLU A 383 -2.81 32.55 18.80
CA GLU A 383 -3.39 32.87 17.48
C GLU A 383 -2.35 33.14 16.38
N ALA A 384 -1.11 33.46 16.76
CA ALA A 384 0.01 33.60 15.86
C ALA A 384 0.49 32.29 15.20
N ASN A 385 0.15 31.12 15.75
CA ASN A 385 0.46 29.82 15.17
C ASN A 385 -0.84 29.06 14.96
N LYS A 386 -1.32 29.02 13.72
CA LYS A 386 -2.62 28.41 13.39
C LYS A 386 -2.64 27.87 11.97
N ASP A 387 -3.47 26.87 11.77
CA ASP A 387 -3.92 26.41 10.46
C ASP A 387 -5.35 26.89 10.23
N ILE A 388 -5.62 27.43 9.05
CA ILE A 388 -6.95 27.85 8.60
C ILE A 388 -7.32 27.05 7.37
N TYR A 389 -8.53 26.48 7.38
CA TYR A 389 -9.09 25.67 6.31
C TYR A 389 -10.33 26.37 5.76
N ARG A 390 -10.51 26.33 4.43
CA ARG A 390 -11.70 26.89 3.77
C ARG A 390 -12.28 25.87 2.81
N TYR A 391 -13.60 25.82 2.73
CA TYR A 391 -14.33 24.85 1.93
C TYR A 391 -15.30 25.56 0.97
N ASP A 392 -15.65 24.89 -0.13
CA ASP A 392 -16.77 25.29 -0.98
C ASP A 392 -18.11 24.79 -0.41
N LYS A 393 -19.22 25.12 -1.09
CA LYS A 393 -20.57 24.67 -0.72
C LYS A 393 -20.79 23.15 -0.79
N ASN A 394 -19.86 22.42 -1.41
CA ASN A 394 -19.91 20.97 -1.59
C ASN A 394 -18.94 20.24 -0.63
N ASN A 395 -18.43 20.93 0.40
CA ASN A 395 -17.43 20.44 1.34
C ASN A 395 -16.08 20.06 0.71
N ASN A 396 -15.73 20.60 -0.45
CA ASN A 396 -14.40 20.49 -1.01
C ASN A 396 -13.46 21.50 -0.35
N LEU A 397 -12.30 21.05 0.13
CA LEU A 397 -11.28 21.92 0.72
C LEU A 397 -10.68 22.80 -0.37
N LEU A 398 -10.88 24.12 -0.30
CA LEU A 398 -10.35 25.12 -1.24
C LEU A 398 -8.95 25.61 -0.86
N SER A 399 -8.67 25.72 0.44
CA SER A 399 -7.36 26.21 0.89
C SER A 399 -7.00 25.76 2.29
N LYS A 400 -5.70 25.54 2.51
CA LYS A 400 -5.08 25.39 3.84
C LYS A 400 -3.97 26.43 4.00
N ILE A 401 -4.05 27.29 5.01
CA ILE A 401 -3.04 28.32 5.30
C ILE A 401 -2.43 28.06 6.67
N ILE A 402 -1.11 27.99 6.74
CA ILE A 402 -0.33 27.73 7.96
C ILE A 402 0.40 29.02 8.36
N TYR A 403 0.11 29.47 9.57
CA TYR A 403 0.73 30.64 10.19
C TYR A 403 1.72 30.20 11.27
N LYS A 404 2.87 30.86 11.34
CA LYS A 404 3.83 30.74 12.44
C LYS A 404 4.31 32.13 12.83
N GLY A 405 4.09 32.52 14.09
CA GLY A 405 4.41 33.86 14.57
C GLY A 405 3.74 34.99 13.76
N ASN A 406 2.45 34.85 13.43
CA ASN A 406 1.65 35.78 12.60
C ASN A 406 2.09 35.88 11.13
N LYS A 407 3.12 35.15 10.72
CA LYS A 407 3.57 35.10 9.33
C LYS A 407 3.02 33.84 8.66
N THR A 408 2.50 33.99 7.45
CA THR A 408 2.15 32.85 6.60
C THR A 408 3.43 32.15 6.19
N ILE A 409 3.60 30.89 6.57
CA ILE A 409 4.78 30.09 6.19
C ILE A 409 4.47 29.10 5.08
N ARG A 410 3.19 28.72 4.94
CA ARG A 410 2.72 27.82 3.90
C ARG A 410 1.29 28.13 3.52
N LYS A 411 1.01 28.14 2.22
CA LYS A 411 -0.34 28.24 1.66
C LYS A 411 -0.53 27.11 0.68
N ILE A 412 -1.62 26.37 0.81
CA ILE A 412 -2.02 25.31 -0.12
C ILE A 412 -3.37 25.71 -0.71
N LEU A 413 -3.46 25.73 -2.04
CA LEU A 413 -4.70 25.96 -2.79
C LEU A 413 -5.11 24.69 -3.52
N TYR A 414 -6.41 24.47 -3.62
CA TYR A 414 -7.01 23.33 -4.29
C TYR A 414 -8.05 23.83 -5.30
N THR A 415 -7.99 23.31 -6.52
CA THR A 415 -8.95 23.66 -7.59
C THR A 415 -9.66 22.41 -8.06
N TYR A 416 -10.95 22.52 -8.32
CA TYR A 416 -11.81 21.43 -8.76
C TYR A 416 -12.46 21.77 -10.10
N ASP A 417 -12.77 20.76 -10.90
CA ASP A 417 -13.59 20.93 -12.10
C ASP A 417 -15.10 20.83 -11.79
N SER A 418 -15.94 20.93 -12.82
CA SER A 418 -17.40 20.84 -12.69
C SER A 418 -17.91 19.48 -12.20
N TYR A 419 -17.11 18.41 -12.36
CA TYR A 419 -17.42 17.07 -11.86
C TYR A 419 -16.92 16.85 -10.43
N GLN A 420 -16.31 17.87 -9.81
CA GLN A 420 -15.75 17.84 -8.46
C GLN A 420 -14.45 17.03 -8.35
N ASN A 421 -13.79 16.77 -9.47
CA ASN A 421 -12.44 16.19 -9.46
C ASN A 421 -11.43 17.26 -9.07
N LEU A 422 -10.49 16.91 -8.20
CA LEU A 422 -9.38 17.79 -7.84
C LEU A 422 -8.40 17.88 -9.01
N ILE A 423 -8.36 19.03 -9.68
CA ILE A 423 -7.55 19.27 -10.88
C ILE A 423 -6.22 19.97 -10.58
N LYS A 424 -6.11 20.69 -9.46
CA LYS A 424 -4.87 21.42 -9.15
C LYS A 424 -4.62 21.53 -7.65
N ILE A 425 -3.37 21.35 -7.24
CA ILE A 425 -2.87 21.66 -5.90
C ILE A 425 -1.64 22.56 -6.02
N GLU A 426 -1.69 23.75 -5.42
CA GLU A 426 -0.57 24.69 -5.40
C GLU A 426 -0.07 24.84 -3.97
N LYS A 427 1.18 24.45 -3.70
CA LYS A 427 1.81 24.57 -2.38
C LYS A 427 2.89 25.65 -2.43
N TYR A 428 2.64 26.77 -1.75
CA TYR A 428 3.58 27.88 -1.61
C TYR A 428 4.29 27.80 -0.25
N ASN A 429 5.61 27.57 -0.24
CA ASN A 429 6.43 27.41 0.96
C ASN A 429 7.63 28.39 0.91
N ASN A 430 7.55 29.58 1.52
CA ASN A 430 8.65 30.57 1.67
C ASN A 430 9.87 30.39 0.73
N GLY A 431 9.65 30.52 -0.59
CA GLY A 431 10.70 30.42 -1.63
C GLY A 431 10.65 29.19 -2.55
N LYS A 432 9.82 28.18 -2.28
CA LYS A 432 9.56 27.05 -3.20
C LYS A 432 8.07 26.87 -3.46
N ASN A 433 7.70 26.72 -4.73
CA ASN A 433 6.33 26.47 -5.17
C ASN A 433 6.26 25.10 -5.82
N TYR A 434 5.39 24.24 -5.30
CA TYR A 434 5.10 22.92 -5.88
C TYR A 434 3.72 22.96 -6.51
N ILE A 435 3.62 22.53 -7.76
CA ILE A 435 2.36 22.48 -8.49
C ILE A 435 2.07 21.02 -8.85
N TYR A 436 0.88 20.57 -8.48
CA TYR A 436 0.32 19.30 -8.90
C TYR A 436 -0.88 19.61 -9.77
N GLU A 437 -0.93 19.08 -10.96
CA GLU A 437 -1.98 19.36 -11.93
C GLU A 437 -2.51 18.07 -12.54
N ARG A 438 -3.82 18.07 -12.81
CA ARG A 438 -4.52 17.07 -13.58
C ARG A 438 -5.35 17.73 -14.66
N THR A 439 -5.21 17.24 -15.87
CA THR A 439 -6.09 17.60 -16.97
C THR A 439 -6.91 16.39 -17.37
N PHE A 440 -8.22 16.61 -17.54
CA PHE A 440 -9.19 15.56 -17.83
C PHE A 440 -9.83 15.81 -19.19
N THR A 441 -10.10 14.74 -19.92
CA THR A 441 -11.11 14.73 -20.98
C THR A 441 -12.21 13.75 -20.61
N TYR A 442 -13.44 14.05 -21.00
CA TYR A 442 -14.62 13.26 -20.66
C TYR A 442 -15.26 12.70 -21.94
N TYR A 443 -15.96 11.58 -21.82
CA TYR A 443 -16.94 11.16 -22.80
C TYR A 443 -18.18 12.06 -22.73
N GLU A 444 -18.73 12.38 -23.90
CA GLU A 444 -20.03 13.06 -24.02
C GLU A 444 -21.19 12.20 -23.49
#